data_AF-A0A925YA34-F1
#
_entry.id   AF-A0A925YA34-F1
#
_cell.length_a   1.000
_cell.length_b   1.000
_cell.length_c   1.000
_cell.angle_alpha   90.00
_cell.angle_beta   90.00
_cell.angle_gamma   90.00
#
_symmetry.space_group_name_H-M   'P 1'
#
loop_
_entity.id
_entity.type
_entity.pdbx_description
1 polymer ?
#
loop_
_entity_poly.entity_id
_entity_poly.type
_entity_poly.pdbx_seq_one_letter_code
_entity_poly.pdbx_strand_id
1 'polypeptide(L)' 'MAEIVNLRQARKRAARTGREELADANRIAFGLPKALKTKARSETARAEARLDGMKRGVTGEAGDER' A
#
# COMPACT_ATOMS: atom_id res chain seq x y z
N MET A 1 24.21 -42.82 -9.29
CA MET A 1 23.58 -41.68 -9.98
C MET A 1 23.52 -40.54 -8.98
N ALA A 2 24.25 -39.45 -9.19
CA ALA A 2 24.25 -38.32 -8.26
C ALA A 2 23.15 -37.33 -8.65
N GLU A 3 22.34 -36.90 -7.68
CA GLU A 3 21.33 -35.88 -7.90
C GLU A 3 22.00 -34.51 -7.96
N ILE A 4 22.03 -33.91 -9.16
CA ILE A 4 22.65 -32.60 -9.37
C ILE A 4 21.63 -31.54 -8.95
N VAL A 5 21.75 -31.07 -7.71
CA VAL A 5 20.85 -30.04 -7.18
C VAL A 5 21.34 -28.65 -7.57
N ASN A 6 20.47 -27.83 -8.15
CA ASN A 6 20.80 -26.44 -8.47
C ASN A 6 20.78 -25.57 -7.20
N LEU A 7 21.96 -25.33 -6.64
CA LEU A 7 22.13 -24.54 -5.42
C LEU A 7 21.62 -23.09 -5.55
N ARG A 8 21.65 -22.49 -6.75
CA ARG A 8 21.08 -21.15 -6.97
C ARG A 8 19.56 -21.15 -6.79
N GLN A 9 18.88 -22.17 -7.32
CA GLN A 9 17.45 -22.31 -7.15
C GLN A 9 17.09 -22.63 -5.70
N ALA A 10 17.86 -23.50 -5.03
CA ALA A 10 17.68 -23.82 -3.61
C ALA A 10 17.80 -22.56 -2.73
N ARG A 11 18.86 -21.76 -2.91
CA ARG A 11 19.03 -20.47 -2.20
C ARG A 11 17.90 -19.49 -2.49
N LYS A 12 17.45 -19.39 -3.74
CA LYS A 12 16.33 -18.52 -4.12
C LYS A 12 15.02 -18.92 -3.42
N ARG A 13 14.77 -20.23 -3.28
CA ARG A 13 13.61 -20.76 -2.55
C ARG A 13 13.71 -20.42 -1.07
N ALA A 14 14.84 -20.69 -0.43
CA ALA A 14 15.07 -20.35 0.99
C ALA A 14 14.92 -18.83 1.26
N ALA A 15 15.44 -17.99 0.37
CA ALA A 15 15.27 -16.55 0.49
C ALA A 15 13.82 -16.07 0.25
N ARG A 16 12.98 -16.86 -0.42
CA ARG A 16 11.56 -16.57 -0.60
C ARG A 16 10.77 -16.98 0.65
N THR A 17 11.00 -18.18 1.16
CA THR A 17 10.32 -18.68 2.37
C THR A 17 10.64 -17.79 3.58
N GLY A 18 11.90 -17.40 3.78
CA GLY A 18 12.26 -16.49 4.88
C GLY A 18 11.59 -15.11 4.77
N ARG A 19 11.31 -14.62 3.55
CA ARG A 19 10.54 -13.38 3.37
C ARG A 19 9.06 -13.55 3.68
N GLU A 20 8.49 -14.72 3.40
CA GLU A 20 7.10 -15.05 3.71
C GLU A 20 6.90 -15.15 5.23
N GLU A 21 7.79 -15.86 5.93
CA GLU A 21 7.80 -15.95 7.40
C GLU A 21 7.89 -14.58 8.08
N LEU A 22 8.79 -13.72 7.59
CA LEU A 22 8.90 -12.33 8.07
C LEU A 22 7.62 -11.53 7.79
N ALA A 23 6.98 -11.76 6.64
CA ALA A 23 5.72 -11.10 6.31
C ALA A 23 4.57 -11.56 7.23
N ASP A 24 4.53 -12.84 7.59
CA ASP A 24 3.57 -13.41 8.54
C ASP A 24 3.79 -12.83 9.94
N ALA A 25 5.03 -12.81 10.43
CA ALA A 25 5.39 -12.20 11.70
C ALA A 25 5.02 -10.71 11.76
N ASN A 26 5.26 -9.97 10.67
CA ASN A 26 4.90 -8.56 10.57
C ASN A 26 3.38 -8.34 10.53
N ARG A 27 2.60 -9.25 9.93
CA ARG A 27 1.13 -9.20 9.98
C ARG A 27 0.61 -9.38 11.40
N ILE A 28 1.22 -10.26 12.18
CA ILE A 28 0.85 -10.47 13.59
C ILE A 28 1.27 -9.26 14.44
N ALA A 29 2.51 -8.80 14.30
CA ALA A 29 3.07 -7.75 15.15
C ALA A 29 2.51 -6.35 14.87
N PHE A 30 2.26 -6.02 13.59
CA PHE A 30 1.87 -4.67 13.18
C PHE A 30 0.46 -4.59 12.61
N GLY A 31 -0.23 -5.73 12.45
CA GLY A 31 -1.55 -5.80 11.83
C GLY A 31 -1.48 -5.46 10.34
N LEU A 32 -1.76 -4.20 9.99
CA LEU A 32 -1.82 -3.74 8.60
C LEU A 32 -0.41 -3.44 8.05
N PRO A 33 0.07 -4.16 7.02
CA PRO A 33 1.38 -3.90 6.43
C PRO A 33 1.46 -2.50 5.84
N LYS A 34 2.66 -1.90 5.90
CA LYS A 34 2.94 -0.53 5.42
C LYS A 34 2.47 -0.29 3.98
N ALA A 35 2.61 -1.27 3.10
CA ALA A 35 2.16 -1.18 1.71
C ALA A 35 0.64 -0.94 1.58
N LEU A 36 -0.17 -1.66 2.37
CA LEU A 36 -1.63 -1.47 2.38
C LEU A 36 -2.00 -0.12 2.99
N LYS A 37 -1.31 0.30 4.07
CA LYS A 37 -1.51 1.63 4.67
C LYS A 37 -1.21 2.76 3.69
N THR A 38 -0.11 2.65 2.93
CA THR A 38 0.25 3.64 1.91
C THR A 38 -0.77 3.66 0.78
N LYS A 39 -1.22 2.49 0.31
CA LYS A 39 -2.27 2.41 -0.72
C LYS A 39 -3.56 3.10 -0.25
N ALA A 40 -4.03 2.78 0.95
CA ALA A 40 -5.23 3.40 1.53
C ALA A 40 -5.09 4.92 1.63
N ARG A 41 -3.95 5.44 2.14
CA ARG A 41 -3.68 6.89 2.17
C ARG A 41 -3.69 7.54 0.79
N SER A 42 -3.15 6.85 -0.22
CA SER A 42 -3.16 7.36 -1.60
C SER A 42 -4.57 7.39 -2.20
N GLU A 43 -5.43 6.46 -1.81
CA GLU A 43 -6.83 6.41 -2.23
C GLU A 43 -7.64 7.50 -1.55
N THR A 44 -7.46 7.72 -0.24
CA THR A 44 -8.12 8.81 0.48
C THR A 44 -7.69 10.18 -0.06
N ALA A 45 -6.38 10.41 -0.27
CA ALA A 45 -5.89 11.68 -0.81
C ALA A 45 -6.44 11.96 -2.23
N ARG A 46 -6.57 10.93 -3.07
CA ARG A 46 -7.20 11.07 -4.39
C ARG A 46 -8.69 11.36 -4.29
N ALA A 47 -9.39 10.74 -3.35
CA ALA A 47 -10.80 10.99 -3.11
C ALA A 47 -11.04 12.43 -2.61
N GLU A 48 -10.22 12.90 -1.65
CA GLU A 48 -10.23 14.27 -1.14
C GLU A 48 -9.97 15.28 -2.27
N ALA A 49 -8.89 15.10 -3.04
CA ALA A 49 -8.58 15.97 -4.17
C ALA A 49 -9.71 16.01 -5.22
N ARG A 50 -10.39 14.88 -5.46
CA ARG A 50 -11.55 14.82 -6.36
C ARG A 50 -12.74 15.59 -5.80
N LEU A 51 -13.04 15.45 -4.50
CA LEU A 51 -14.11 16.19 -3.83
C LEU A 51 -13.82 17.69 -3.80
N ASP A 52 -12.57 18.09 -3.56
CA ASP A 52 -12.15 19.49 -3.57
C ASP A 52 -12.23 20.10 -4.98
N GLY A 53 -11.84 19.36 -6.02
CA GLY A 53 -12.04 19.77 -7.41
C GLY A 53 -13.52 19.92 -7.78
N MET A 54 -14.40 19.09 -7.20
CA MET A 54 -15.85 19.18 -7.36
C MET A 54 -16.49 20.30 -6.52
N LYS A 55 -15.83 20.79 -5.46
CA LYS A 55 -16.32 21.88 -4.59
C LYS A 55 -16.27 23.28 -5.21
N ARG A 56 -15.91 23.43 -6.49
CA ARG A 56 -15.95 24.71 -7.24
C ARG A 56 -17.36 25.27 -7.52
N GLY A 57 -18.38 24.88 -6.75
CA GLY A 57 -19.76 25.32 -6.90
C GLY A 57 -20.46 25.82 -5.63
N VAL A 58 -19.79 25.91 -4.47
CA VAL A 58 -20.42 26.35 -3.19
C VAL A 58 -19.77 27.60 -2.59
N THR A 59 -18.89 28.28 -3.32
CA THR A 59 -18.43 29.64 -2.96
C THR A 59 -18.88 30.61 -4.05
N GLY A 60 -20.19 30.82 -4.12
CA GLY A 60 -20.84 31.77 -5.02
C GLY A 60 -21.73 32.80 -4.34
N GLU A 61 -21.89 32.78 -3.01
CA GLU A 61 -22.83 33.67 -2.32
C GLU A 61 -22.27 34.13 -0.97
N ALA A 62 -21.35 35.10 -0.99
CA ALA A 62 -21.06 35.99 0.14
C ALA A 62 -20.30 37.21 -0.38
N GLY A 63 -21.02 38.20 -0.90
CA GLY A 63 -20.41 39.48 -1.29
C GLY A 63 -21.18 40.30 -2.32
N ASP A 64 -22.49 40.51 -2.11
CA ASP A 64 -23.18 41.67 -2.69
C ASP A 64 -24.10 42.25 -1.61
N GLU A 65 -23.52 43.05 -0.72
CA GLU A 65 -24.27 43.94 0.17
C GLU A 65 -24.00 45.37 -0.30
N ARG A 66 -25.06 46.02 -0.79
CA ARG A 66 -25.12 47.45 -1.09
C ARG A 66 -25.12 48.29 0.18
#